data_AF-A0A538DZ68-F1
#
_entry.id   AF-A0A538DZ68-F1
#
_cell.length_a   1.000
_cell.length_b   1.000
_cell.length_c   1.000
_cell.angle_alpha   90.00
_cell.angle_beta   90.00
_cell.angle_gamma   90.00
#
_symmetry.space_group_name_H-M   'P 1'
#
loop_
_entity.id
_entity.type
_entity.pdbx_description
1 polymer ?
#
loop_
_entity_poly.entity_id
_entity_poly.type
_entity_poly.pdbx_seq_one_letter_code
_entity_poly.pdbx_strand_id
1 'polypeptide(L)'
;PALNGQGGLHLVRDTDGGRYDGDPVYDHAVGPMQFIPGTWQTYQVDADGDGVADPNDINDATLAAANYLCAGGRDLATSGGWWGAVLSYNAIQQYAQKVFDAANDYGQRARTIA
;
A
#
# COMPACT_ATOMS: atom_id res chain seq x y z
N PRO A 1 8.61 5.85 10.51
CA PRO A 1 8.49 6.19 11.94
C PRO A 1 7.60 5.14 12.62
N ALA A 2 7.83 4.89 13.91
CA ALA A 2 7.04 3.89 14.63
C ALA A 2 5.56 4.31 14.68
N LEU A 3 4.67 3.37 14.41
CA LEU A 3 3.22 3.56 14.53
C LEU A 3 2.81 3.40 15.99
N ASN A 4 3.26 4.34 16.82
CA ASN A 4 3.10 4.31 18.28
C ASN A 4 1.86 5.08 18.78
N GLY A 5 0.96 5.51 17.89
CA GLY A 5 -0.21 6.31 18.25
C GLY A 5 0.06 7.80 18.52
N GLN A 6 1.29 8.29 18.32
CA GLN A 6 1.65 9.69 18.53
C GLN A 6 1.71 10.48 17.21
N GLY A 7 1.60 11.80 17.28
CA GLY A 7 1.76 12.68 16.11
C GLY A 7 0.67 12.50 15.03
N GLY A 8 -0.49 11.93 15.39
CA GLY A 8 -1.56 11.64 14.44
C GLY A 8 -1.41 10.32 13.69
N LEU A 9 -0.41 9.50 14.03
CA LEU A 9 -0.26 8.15 13.51
C LEU A 9 -1.21 7.19 14.22
N HIS A 10 -1.66 6.15 13.50
CA HIS A 10 -2.35 5.03 14.12
C HIS A 10 -1.38 4.22 14.99
N LEU A 11 -1.91 3.59 16.04
CA LEU A 11 -1.15 2.63 16.86
C LEU A 11 -1.17 1.26 16.18
N VAL A 12 0.00 0.72 15.85
CA VAL A 12 0.19 -0.64 15.35
C VAL A 12 1.33 -1.29 16.13
N ARG A 13 1.03 -2.38 16.83
CA ARG A 13 2.04 -3.19 17.54
C ARG A 13 2.78 -4.08 16.55
N ASP A 14 4.00 -4.47 16.91
CA ASP A 14 4.81 -5.43 16.14
C ASP A 14 3.98 -6.65 15.69
N THR A 15 4.09 -6.99 14.41
CA THR A 15 3.41 -8.14 13.79
C THR A 15 4.36 -9.16 13.18
N ASP A 16 5.67 -8.89 13.16
CA ASP A 16 6.64 -9.72 12.43
C ASP A 16 7.95 -10.01 13.21
N GLY A 17 8.04 -9.53 14.45
CA GLY A 17 9.24 -9.67 15.28
C GLY A 17 10.36 -8.70 14.89
N GLY A 18 10.03 -7.57 14.24
CA GLY A 18 10.98 -6.63 13.66
C GLY A 18 11.66 -7.15 12.38
N ARG A 19 11.05 -8.09 11.66
CA ARG A 19 11.65 -8.74 10.47
C ARG A 19 11.85 -7.75 9.33
N TYR A 20 10.86 -6.90 9.05
CA TYR A 20 10.87 -6.00 7.89
C TYR A 20 11.28 -4.57 8.24
N ASP A 21 11.08 -4.12 9.47
CA ASP A 21 11.38 -2.74 9.91
C ASP A 21 12.41 -2.63 11.04
N GLY A 22 12.80 -3.74 11.66
CA GLY A 22 13.78 -3.77 12.75
C GLY A 22 13.25 -3.35 14.12
N ASP A 23 11.94 -3.11 14.30
CA ASP A 23 11.35 -2.68 15.57
C ASP A 23 10.46 -3.78 16.18
N PRO A 24 10.88 -4.44 17.27
CA PRO A 24 10.12 -5.53 17.89
C PRO A 24 8.98 -5.04 18.80
N VAL A 25 8.64 -3.75 18.78
CA VAL A 25 7.61 -3.16 19.65
C VAL A 25 6.45 -2.59 18.84
N TYR A 26 6.74 -1.80 17.82
CA TYR A 26 5.74 -1.15 16.96
C TYR A 26 6.14 -1.27 15.51
N ASP A 27 5.18 -1.59 14.65
CA ASP A 27 5.40 -1.63 13.21
C ASP A 27 5.68 -0.23 12.63
N HIS A 28 6.46 -0.18 11.57
CA HIS A 28 6.70 0.97 10.71
C HIS A 28 6.21 0.65 9.30
N ALA A 29 5.89 1.69 8.53
CA ALA A 29 5.64 1.50 7.11
C ALA A 29 6.95 1.21 6.35
N VAL A 30 6.99 0.11 5.60
CA VAL A 30 8.17 -0.39 4.87
C VAL A 30 8.04 -0.21 3.35
N GLY A 31 9.18 -0.01 2.69
CA GLY A 31 9.27 0.02 1.24
C GLY A 31 8.59 1.21 0.54
N PRO A 32 8.65 1.25 -0.80
CA PRO A 32 8.11 2.34 -1.61
C PRO A 32 6.58 2.45 -1.52
N MET A 33 5.89 1.33 -1.25
CA MET A 33 4.43 1.32 -1.09
C MET A 33 3.98 1.43 0.37
N GLN A 34 4.91 1.67 1.31
CA GLN A 34 4.62 1.98 2.71
C GLN A 34 3.71 0.93 3.37
N PHE A 35 3.93 -0.34 3.09
CA PHE A 35 3.16 -1.43 3.71
C PHE A 35 3.46 -1.51 5.20
N ILE A 36 2.45 -1.86 5.98
CA ILE A 36 2.67 -2.29 7.36
C ILE A 36 3.04 -3.78 7.33
N PRO A 37 4.04 -4.26 8.10
CA PRO A 37 4.48 -5.65 8.09
C PRO A 37 3.35 -6.69 8.12
N GLY A 38 2.33 -6.51 8.97
CA GLY A 38 1.19 -7.44 9.02
C GLY A 38 0.35 -7.44 7.73
N THR A 39 0.18 -6.29 7.09
CA THR A 39 -0.45 -6.21 5.76
C THR A 39 0.45 -6.85 4.70
N TRP A 40 1.76 -6.58 4.73
CA TRP A 40 2.72 -7.18 3.82
C TRP A 40 2.68 -8.71 3.89
N GLN A 41 2.68 -9.31 5.08
CA GLN A 41 2.56 -10.76 5.26
C GLN A 41 1.34 -11.37 4.54
N THR A 42 0.25 -10.61 4.40
CA THR A 42 -0.99 -11.05 3.75
C THR A 42 -0.95 -10.89 2.23
N TYR A 43 -0.31 -9.84 1.72
CA TYR A 43 -0.37 -9.45 0.30
C TYR A 43 0.94 -9.56 -0.46
N GLN A 44 2.04 -9.94 0.21
CA GLN A 44 3.36 -10.12 -0.38
C GLN A 44 3.29 -11.06 -1.58
N VAL A 45 4.09 -10.74 -2.59
CA VAL A 45 4.20 -11.49 -3.83
C VAL A 45 5.60 -11.26 -4.37
N ASP A 46 6.21 -12.33 -4.86
CA ASP A 46 7.44 -12.30 -5.66
C ASP A 46 7.00 -12.07 -7.11
N ALA A 47 7.09 -10.82 -7.55
CA ALA A 47 6.54 -10.34 -8.81
C ALA A 47 7.52 -10.48 -9.98
N ASP A 48 8.82 -10.47 -9.72
CA ASP A 48 9.86 -10.64 -10.73
C ASP A 48 10.41 -12.07 -10.83
N GLY A 49 10.05 -12.95 -9.88
CA GLY A 49 10.29 -14.38 -9.90
C GLY A 49 11.67 -14.78 -9.39
N ASP A 50 12.31 -13.96 -8.57
CA ASP A 50 13.66 -14.23 -8.03
C ASP A 50 13.68 -15.18 -6.83
N GLY A 51 12.49 -15.54 -6.31
CA GLY A 51 12.27 -16.43 -5.17
C GLY A 51 12.12 -15.71 -3.84
N VAL A 52 12.12 -14.38 -3.81
CA VAL A 52 12.03 -13.55 -2.60
C VAL A 52 10.93 -12.51 -2.79
N ALA A 53 9.96 -12.48 -1.86
CA ALA A 53 9.06 -11.34 -1.76
C ALA A 53 9.70 -10.27 -0.85
N ASP A 54 10.19 -9.18 -1.43
CA ASP A 54 10.83 -8.05 -0.72
C ASP A 54 9.92 -6.81 -0.75
N PRO A 55 9.46 -6.28 0.40
CA PRO A 55 8.68 -5.05 0.42
C PRO A 55 9.44 -3.83 -0.13
N ASN A 56 10.76 -3.89 -0.25
CA ASN A 56 11.60 -2.83 -0.82
C ASN A 56 11.85 -2.98 -2.32
N ASP A 57 11.55 -4.15 -2.90
CA ASP A 57 11.55 -4.28 -4.36
C ASP A 57 10.29 -3.61 -4.93
N ILE A 58 10.49 -2.83 -6.00
CA ILE A 58 9.40 -2.03 -6.56
C ILE A 58 8.38 -2.88 -7.33
N ASN A 59 8.79 -3.97 -7.96
CA ASN A 59 7.88 -4.87 -8.68
C ASN A 59 6.99 -5.61 -7.68
N ASP A 60 7.60 -6.16 -6.64
CA ASP A 60 6.92 -6.87 -5.57
C ASP A 60 5.95 -5.96 -4.83
N ALA A 61 6.43 -4.80 -4.37
CA ALA A 61 5.62 -3.83 -3.66
C ALA A 61 4.45 -3.32 -4.52
N THR A 62 4.68 -3.08 -5.82
CA THR A 62 3.63 -2.60 -6.73
C THR A 62 2.57 -3.66 -6.98
N LEU A 63 2.95 -4.92 -7.21
CA LEU A 63 1.99 -5.99 -7.43
C LEU A 63 1.23 -6.33 -6.14
N ALA A 64 1.89 -6.32 -4.98
CA ALA A 64 1.25 -6.45 -3.69
C ALA A 64 0.22 -5.32 -3.46
N ALA A 65 0.56 -4.07 -3.80
CA ALA A 65 -0.36 -2.95 -3.72
C ALA A 65 -1.56 -3.11 -4.66
N ALA A 66 -1.35 -3.60 -5.88
CA ALA A 66 -2.44 -3.90 -6.81
C ALA A 66 -3.36 -5.00 -6.27
N ASN A 67 -2.80 -6.10 -5.75
CA ASN A 67 -3.55 -7.18 -5.13
C ASN A 67 -4.34 -6.69 -3.91
N TYR A 68 -3.70 -5.90 -3.05
CA TYR A 68 -4.37 -5.22 -1.94
C TYR A 68 -5.53 -4.42 -2.48
N LEU A 69 -5.32 -3.50 -3.44
CA LEU A 69 -6.33 -2.62 -4.03
C LEU A 69 -7.47 -3.37 -4.74
N CYS A 70 -7.31 -4.64 -5.12
CA CYS A 70 -8.38 -5.46 -5.69
C CYS A 70 -9.11 -6.35 -4.66
N ALA A 71 -8.62 -6.43 -3.43
CA ALA A 71 -9.16 -7.32 -2.39
C ALA A 71 -10.61 -6.97 -1.97
N GLY A 72 -11.31 -7.95 -1.42
CA GLY A 72 -12.65 -7.74 -0.84
C GLY A 72 -13.80 -7.65 -1.84
N GLY A 73 -13.61 -8.11 -3.09
CA GLY A 73 -14.67 -8.18 -4.11
C GLY A 73 -15.14 -6.83 -4.66
N ARG A 74 -14.31 -5.79 -4.52
CA ARG A 74 -14.61 -4.44 -5.00
C ARG A 74 -14.42 -4.30 -6.51
N ASP A 75 -15.29 -3.49 -7.12
CA ASP A 75 -15.17 -3.10 -8.52
C ASP A 75 -14.50 -1.72 -8.64
N LEU A 76 -13.21 -1.73 -9.01
CA LEU A 76 -12.41 -0.52 -9.19
C LEU A 76 -12.83 0.34 -10.40
N ALA A 77 -13.68 -0.17 -11.29
CA ALA A 77 -14.25 0.62 -12.38
C ALA A 77 -15.39 1.54 -11.89
N THR A 78 -15.92 1.31 -10.69
CA THR A 78 -16.92 2.18 -10.06
C THR A 78 -16.26 3.22 -9.17
N SER A 79 -16.87 4.41 -9.07
CA SER A 79 -16.39 5.45 -8.15
C SER A 79 -16.35 4.96 -6.70
N GLY A 80 -17.38 4.23 -6.26
CA GLY A 80 -17.46 3.67 -4.90
C GLY A 80 -16.37 2.65 -4.61
N GLY A 81 -16.14 1.70 -5.52
CA GLY A 81 -15.10 0.68 -5.35
C GLY A 81 -13.70 1.28 -5.39
N TRP A 82 -13.44 2.24 -6.29
CA TRP A 82 -12.17 2.95 -6.38
C TRP A 82 -11.86 3.74 -5.10
N TRP A 83 -12.80 4.57 -4.62
CA TRP A 83 -12.61 5.35 -3.40
C TRP A 83 -12.49 4.46 -2.16
N GLY A 84 -13.31 3.42 -2.07
CA GLY A 84 -13.21 2.42 -1.01
C GLY A 84 -11.85 1.71 -0.99
N ALA A 85 -11.25 1.47 -2.16
CA ALA A 85 -9.93 0.87 -2.26
C ALA A 85 -8.81 1.76 -1.71
N VAL A 86 -8.76 3.00 -2.16
CA VAL A 86 -7.70 3.92 -1.71
C VAL A 86 -7.87 4.29 -0.25
N LEU A 87 -9.11 4.48 0.23
CA LEU A 87 -9.39 4.77 1.64
C LEU A 87 -9.11 3.59 2.57
N SER A 88 -9.13 2.34 2.08
CA SER A 88 -8.70 1.20 2.91
C SER A 88 -7.19 1.22 3.13
N TYR A 89 -6.43 1.73 2.15
CA TYR A 89 -4.98 1.91 2.25
C TYR A 89 -4.61 3.00 3.27
N ASN A 90 -5.31 4.13 3.21
CA ASN A 90 -5.20 5.21 4.18
C ASN A 90 -6.53 5.99 4.25
N ALA A 91 -7.18 5.97 5.42
CA ALA A 91 -8.54 6.48 5.63
C ALA A 91 -8.63 8.01 5.74
N ILE A 92 -7.85 8.74 4.94
CA ILE A 92 -7.84 10.19 4.87
C ILE A 92 -8.37 10.62 3.50
N GLN A 93 -9.50 11.34 3.47
CA GLN A 93 -10.12 11.77 2.21
C GLN A 93 -9.19 12.62 1.33
N GLN A 94 -8.41 13.51 1.94
CA GLN A 94 -7.44 14.32 1.21
C GLN A 94 -6.32 13.48 0.58
N TYR A 95 -5.94 12.37 1.22
CA TYR A 95 -4.99 11.42 0.64
C TYR A 95 -5.61 10.74 -0.59
N ALA A 96 -6.83 10.21 -0.44
CA ALA A 96 -7.53 9.55 -1.55
C ALA A 96 -7.76 10.49 -2.75
N GLN A 97 -8.07 11.76 -2.49
CA GLN A 97 -8.17 12.77 -3.56
C GLN A 97 -6.85 12.98 -4.29
N LYS A 98 -5.72 13.08 -3.58
CA LYS A 98 -4.39 13.23 -4.21
C LYS A 98 -4.04 12.03 -5.09
N VAL A 99 -4.35 10.82 -4.63
CA VAL A 99 -4.16 9.60 -5.42
C VAL A 99 -5.04 9.62 -6.67
N PHE A 100 -6.29 10.07 -6.55
CA PHE A 100 -7.20 10.20 -7.68
C PHE A 100 -6.67 11.17 -8.72
N ASP A 101 -6.25 12.35 -8.28
CA ASP A 101 -5.73 13.41 -9.15
C ASP A 101 -4.49 12.92 -9.90
N ALA A 102 -3.57 12.25 -9.21
CA ALA A 102 -2.36 11.68 -9.81
C ALA A 102 -2.67 10.56 -10.82
N ALA A 103 -3.57 9.64 -10.49
CA ALA A 103 -3.98 8.55 -11.38
C ALA A 103 -4.69 9.08 -12.64
N ASN A 104 -5.56 10.09 -12.48
CA ASN A 104 -6.23 10.75 -13.59
C ASN A 104 -5.22 11.49 -14.48
N ASP A 105 -4.32 12.29 -13.92
CA ASP A 105 -3.27 12.99 -14.70
C ASP A 105 -2.40 12.00 -15.50
N TYR A 106 -1.93 10.92 -14.85
CA TYR A 106 -1.19 9.86 -15.53
C TYR A 106 -1.99 9.24 -16.68
N GLY A 107 -3.26 8.89 -16.45
CA GLY A 107 -4.14 8.30 -17.47
C GLY A 107 -4.39 9.21 -18.67
N GLN A 108 -4.52 10.52 -18.46
CA GLN A 108 -4.66 11.50 -19.55
C GLN A 108 -3.36 11.60 -20.37
N ARG A 109 -2.20 11.68 -19.69
CA ARG A 109 -0.89 11.77 -20.36
C ARG A 109 -0.55 10.51 -21.16
N ALA A 110 -0.81 9.34 -20.60
CA ALA A 110 -0.53 8.06 -21.26
C ALA A 110 -1.30 7.90 -22.59
N ARG A 111 -2.51 8.46 -22.68
CA ARG A 111 -3.31 8.47 -23.91
C ARG A 111 -2.88 9.51 -24.93
N THR A 112 -2.18 10.55 -24.49
CA THR A 112 -1.75 11.66 -25.36
C THR A 112 -0.40 11.37 -26.03
N ILE A 113 0.35 10.40 -25.52
CA ILE A 113 1.65 9.97 -26.04
C ILE A 113 1.52 8.77 -27.01
N ALA A 114 0.34 8.15 -27.09
CA ALA A 114 0.00 7.08 -28.05
C ALA A 114 -0.58 7.67 -29.36
#